data_AF-A0A7Y5BXQ0-F1
#
_entry.id   AF-A0A7Y5BXQ0-F1
#
_cell.length_a   1.000
_cell.length_b   1.000
_cell.length_c   1.000
_cell.angle_alpha   90.00
_cell.angle_beta   90.00
_cell.angle_gamma   90.00
#
_symmetry.space_group_name_H-M   'P 1'
#
loop_
_entity.id
_entity.type
_entity.pdbx_description
1 polymer ?
#
loop_
_entity_poly.entity_id
_entity_poly.type
_entity_poly.pdbx_seq_one_letter_code
_entity_poly.pdbx_strand_id
1 'polypeptide(L)'
;MCKWIKSSSDYVHYLREEVEQQTGAPCIFFSGALGGMMTPDVQDHSFEEAETMGKKLALEGLAAIRVAVIEPSPALSVEKKIIKAKLTNILYKLAFRRKLLPDVRDKKGYITTEVNLIRIGGLWLATVPGELLPRLGLHLKAWMKEAGAQVTGVIGLANDELGYILPLEDFKYPWNPFKPGKHYEETNSIGKDITPKVMEGIKALL
;
A
#
# COMPACT_ATOMS: atom_id res chain seq x y z
N MET A 1 -23.79 30.37 -8.40
CA MET A 1 -23.05 29.57 -9.40
C MET A 1 -22.57 28.31 -8.69
N CYS A 2 -23.19 27.15 -8.91
CA CYS A 2 -22.78 25.90 -8.27
C CYS A 2 -21.42 25.47 -8.82
N LYS A 3 -20.39 25.44 -7.97
CA LYS A 3 -19.14 24.75 -8.30
C LYS A 3 -19.43 23.25 -8.28
N TRP A 4 -19.43 22.63 -9.46
CA TRP A 4 -19.50 21.17 -9.58
C TRP A 4 -18.20 20.58 -9.03
N ILE A 5 -18.33 19.60 -8.14
CA ILE A 5 -17.18 18.80 -7.67
C ILE A 5 -16.87 17.78 -8.76
N LYS A 6 -15.65 17.81 -9.29
CA LYS A 6 -15.15 16.77 -10.22
C LYS A 6 -14.62 15.59 -9.39
N SER A 7 -15.03 14.37 -9.74
CA SER A 7 -14.45 13.14 -9.20
C SER A 7 -13.41 12.61 -10.19
N SER A 8 -12.27 12.15 -9.69
CA SER A 8 -11.16 11.62 -10.48
C SER A 8 -10.44 10.54 -9.69
N SER A 9 -9.81 9.58 -10.37
CA SER A 9 -8.82 8.67 -9.77
C SER A 9 -7.39 9.25 -9.84
N ASP A 10 -7.26 10.57 -9.90
CA ASP A 10 -6.00 11.31 -9.94
C ASP A 10 -5.11 10.93 -11.15
N TYR A 11 -3.78 11.01 -11.06
CA TYR A 11 -2.85 10.63 -12.13
C TYR A 11 -3.06 9.20 -12.64
N VAL A 12 -3.63 8.31 -11.82
CA VAL A 12 -3.94 6.92 -12.18
C VAL A 12 -5.06 6.85 -13.23
N HIS A 13 -5.92 7.88 -13.33
CA HIS A 13 -6.89 7.99 -14.43
C HIS A 13 -6.17 8.02 -15.79
N TYR A 14 -5.31 9.02 -15.97
CA TYR A 14 -4.59 9.26 -17.21
C TYR A 14 -3.58 8.15 -17.52
N LEU A 15 -2.97 7.56 -16.49
CA LEU A 15 -2.11 6.38 -16.67
C LEU A 15 -2.87 5.23 -17.32
N ARG A 16 -4.04 4.87 -16.77
CA ARG A 16 -4.83 3.74 -17.28
C ARG A 16 -5.32 4.01 -18.70
N GLU A 17 -5.84 5.21 -18.97
CA GLU A 17 -6.31 5.56 -20.31
C GLU A 17 -5.21 5.43 -21.36
N GLU A 18 -4.01 5.95 -21.09
CA GLU A 18 -2.87 5.85 -22.02
C GLU A 18 -2.44 4.39 -22.24
N VAL A 19 -2.35 3.59 -21.17
CA VAL A 19 -1.98 2.17 -21.29
C VAL A 19 -3.05 1.38 -22.07
N GLU A 20 -4.33 1.57 -21.74
CA GLU A 20 -5.44 0.88 -22.39
C GLU A 20 -5.56 1.26 -23.87
N GLN A 21 -5.36 2.53 -24.21
CA GLN A 21 -5.35 3.00 -25.60
C GLN A 21 -4.21 2.39 -26.41
N GLN A 22 -3.00 2.30 -25.84
CA GLN A 22 -1.80 1.81 -26.55
C GLN A 22 -1.75 0.28 -26.67
N THR A 23 -2.34 -0.45 -25.71
CA THR A 23 -2.28 -1.91 -25.66
C THR A 23 -3.55 -2.60 -26.14
N GLY A 24 -4.69 -1.90 -26.12
CA GLY A 24 -6.01 -2.49 -26.33
C GLY A 24 -6.45 -3.44 -25.21
N ALA A 25 -5.74 -3.48 -24.09
CA ALA A 25 -5.99 -4.37 -22.95
C ALA A 25 -6.31 -3.57 -21.68
N PRO A 26 -7.16 -4.10 -20.77
CA PRO A 26 -7.48 -3.44 -19.49
C PRO A 26 -6.23 -3.18 -18.63
N CYS A 27 -6.17 -2.03 -17.97
CA CYS A 27 -5.08 -1.66 -17.07
C CYS A 27 -5.56 -1.61 -15.61
N ILE A 28 -4.91 -2.39 -14.75
CA ILE A 28 -5.14 -2.37 -13.30
C ILE A 28 -3.91 -1.77 -12.62
N PHE A 29 -4.13 -0.73 -11.82
CA PHE A 29 -3.12 -0.11 -10.98
C PHE A 29 -3.22 -0.61 -9.54
N PHE A 30 -2.08 -0.91 -8.93
CA PHE A 30 -1.97 -1.25 -7.51
C PHE A 30 -1.05 -0.27 -6.80
N SER A 31 -1.48 0.21 -5.62
CA SER A 31 -0.63 1.03 -4.76
C SER A 31 0.51 0.20 -4.20
N GLY A 32 1.75 0.68 -4.37
CA GLY A 32 2.95 0.05 -3.83
C GLY A 32 3.20 0.38 -2.35
N ALA A 33 4.40 0.04 -1.87
CA ALA A 33 4.90 0.47 -0.56
C ALA A 33 5.36 1.93 -0.61
N LEU A 34 4.40 2.86 -0.63
CA LEU A 34 4.61 4.30 -0.83
C LEU A 34 4.46 5.14 0.45
N GLY A 35 4.09 4.54 1.58
CA GLY A 35 3.59 5.27 2.75
C GLY A 35 4.52 6.40 3.22
N GLY A 36 3.95 7.60 3.41
CA GLY A 36 4.51 8.75 4.15
C GLY A 36 5.71 9.46 3.51
N MET A 37 6.41 8.82 2.59
CA MET A 37 7.75 9.25 2.15
C MET A 37 7.86 9.54 0.65
N MET A 38 6.75 9.44 -0.10
CA MET A 38 6.73 9.72 -1.53
C MET A 38 5.54 10.61 -1.87
N THR A 39 5.83 11.83 -2.28
CA THR A 39 4.87 12.74 -2.89
C THR A 39 5.19 12.92 -4.37
N PRO A 40 4.20 13.09 -5.24
CA PRO A 40 4.43 13.56 -6.60
C PRO A 40 5.32 14.81 -6.61
N ASP A 41 6.32 14.83 -7.48
CA ASP A 41 7.16 16.00 -7.73
C ASP A 41 6.48 16.88 -8.78
N VAL A 42 5.50 17.66 -8.32
CA VAL A 42 4.63 18.51 -9.16
C VAL A 42 4.68 19.97 -8.70
N GLN A 43 4.50 20.91 -9.63
CA GLN A 43 4.54 22.35 -9.31
C GLN A 43 3.25 22.83 -8.67
N ASP A 44 2.11 22.29 -9.09
CA ASP A 44 0.80 22.59 -8.53
C ASP A 44 -0.10 21.35 -8.47
N HIS A 45 -1.20 21.45 -7.73
CA HIS A 45 -2.18 20.37 -7.58
C HIS A 45 -3.31 20.54 -8.59
N SER A 46 -2.98 20.33 -9.88
CA SER A 46 -3.87 20.56 -11.03
C SER A 46 -4.19 19.25 -11.78
N PHE A 47 -5.22 19.29 -12.64
CA PHE A 47 -5.54 18.13 -13.49
C PHE A 47 -4.46 17.93 -14.57
N GLU A 48 -3.86 19.02 -15.01
CA GLU A 48 -2.81 19.07 -16.00
C GLU A 48 -1.52 18.40 -15.49
N GLU A 49 -1.14 18.63 -14.22
CA GLU A 49 -0.02 17.93 -13.58
C GLU A 49 -0.33 16.44 -13.38
N ALA A 50 -1.55 16.11 -12.94
CA ALA A 50 -1.97 14.70 -12.81
C ALA A 50 -1.92 13.97 -14.16
N GLU A 51 -2.34 14.61 -15.26
CA GLU A 51 -2.25 14.06 -16.61
C GLU A 51 -0.80 13.85 -17.04
N THR A 52 0.04 14.86 -16.83
CA THR A 52 1.47 14.80 -17.17
C THR A 52 2.16 13.65 -16.43
N MET A 53 1.91 13.53 -15.13
CA MET A 53 2.44 12.43 -14.30
C MET A 53 1.91 11.07 -14.76
N GLY A 54 0.59 10.97 -14.97
CA GLY A 54 -0.07 9.73 -15.40
C GLY A 54 0.49 9.20 -16.71
N LYS A 55 0.62 10.06 -17.72
CA LYS A 55 1.22 9.71 -19.02
C LYS A 55 2.68 9.31 -18.90
N LYS A 56 3.47 10.02 -18.10
CA LYS A 56 4.88 9.65 -17.87
C LYS A 56 4.99 8.24 -17.28
N LEU A 57 4.18 7.92 -16.26
CA LEU A 57 4.15 6.59 -15.67
C LEU A 57 3.63 5.51 -16.64
N ALA A 58 2.66 5.84 -17.49
CA ALA A 58 2.19 4.94 -18.53
C ALA A 58 3.30 4.56 -19.52
N LEU A 59 4.11 5.54 -19.96
CA LEU A 59 5.23 5.29 -20.86
C LEU A 59 6.29 4.35 -20.26
N GLU A 60 6.61 4.51 -18.98
CA GLU A 60 7.51 3.59 -18.27
C GLU A 60 6.93 2.16 -18.18
N GLY A 61 5.63 2.04 -17.89
CA GLY A 61 4.92 0.75 -17.88
C GLY A 61 4.92 0.08 -19.26
N LEU A 62 4.63 0.84 -20.32
CA LEU A 62 4.64 0.35 -21.70
C LEU A 62 6.05 -0.07 -22.14
N ALA A 63 7.08 0.66 -21.73
CA ALA A 63 8.47 0.28 -21.98
C ALA A 63 8.81 -1.06 -21.30
N ALA A 64 8.37 -1.27 -20.05
CA ALA A 64 8.55 -2.53 -19.35
C ALA A 64 7.81 -3.70 -20.02
N ILE A 65 6.58 -3.49 -20.51
CA ILE A 65 5.80 -4.52 -21.22
C ILE A 65 6.52 -5.00 -22.49
N ARG A 66 7.15 -4.08 -23.24
CA ARG A 66 7.84 -4.42 -24.52
C ARG A 66 8.99 -5.42 -24.36
N VAL A 67 9.64 -5.42 -23.20
CA VAL A 67 10.79 -6.30 -22.90
C VAL A 67 10.44 -7.41 -21.92
N ALA A 68 9.17 -7.51 -21.51
CA ALA A 68 8.72 -8.52 -20.56
C ALA A 68 8.82 -9.92 -21.17
N VAL A 69 9.32 -10.87 -20.37
CA VAL A 69 9.33 -12.28 -20.73
C VAL A 69 7.94 -12.86 -20.47
N ILE A 70 7.32 -13.42 -21.51
CA ILE A 70 6.01 -14.06 -21.38
C ILE A 70 6.21 -15.48 -20.84
N GLU A 71 5.60 -15.76 -19.70
CA GLU A 71 5.44 -17.12 -19.19
C GLU A 71 4.13 -17.70 -19.76
N PRO A 72 4.16 -18.73 -20.62
CA PRO A 72 2.99 -19.16 -21.39
C PRO A 72 1.92 -19.87 -20.55
N SER A 73 2.26 -20.35 -19.35
CA SER A 73 1.31 -21.04 -18.45
C SER A 73 1.76 -20.87 -16.99
N PRO A 74 1.67 -19.66 -16.43
CA PRO A 74 2.13 -19.41 -15.07
C PRO A 74 1.22 -20.11 -14.07
N ALA A 75 1.82 -20.84 -13.13
CA ALA A 75 1.07 -21.37 -12.00
C ALA A 75 0.56 -20.21 -11.13
N LEU A 76 -0.73 -20.23 -10.78
CA LEU A 76 -1.35 -19.25 -9.89
C LEU A 76 -1.56 -19.86 -8.51
N SER A 77 -1.05 -19.21 -7.47
CA SER A 77 -1.37 -19.54 -6.08
C SER A 77 -1.58 -18.29 -5.26
N VAL A 78 -2.55 -18.33 -4.35
CA VAL A 78 -2.77 -17.28 -3.35
C VAL A 78 -2.75 -17.92 -1.98
N GLU A 79 -1.78 -17.54 -1.18
CA GLU A 79 -1.69 -17.99 0.21
C GLU A 79 -1.99 -16.84 1.16
N LYS A 80 -2.71 -17.16 2.23
CA LYS A 80 -3.18 -16.20 3.21
C LYS A 80 -2.65 -16.52 4.60
N LYS A 81 -2.30 -15.48 5.35
CA LYS A 81 -2.08 -15.56 6.79
C LYS A 81 -2.90 -14.53 7.54
N ILE A 82 -3.73 -15.01 8.47
CA ILE A 82 -4.40 -14.15 9.45
C ILE A 82 -3.38 -13.68 10.47
N ILE A 83 -3.36 -12.38 10.73
CA ILE A 83 -2.50 -11.75 11.74
C ILE A 83 -3.35 -10.95 12.72
N LYS A 84 -2.80 -10.74 13.92
CA LYS A 84 -3.43 -9.91 14.96
C LYS A 84 -2.43 -8.90 15.49
N ALA A 85 -2.82 -7.63 15.48
CA ALA A 85 -2.00 -6.53 15.98
C ALA A 85 -2.77 -5.75 17.04
N LYS A 86 -2.10 -5.35 18.11
CA LYS A 86 -2.73 -4.57 19.17
C LYS A 86 -2.85 -3.11 18.75
N LEU A 87 -4.07 -2.56 18.78
CA LEU A 87 -4.27 -1.13 18.56
C LEU A 87 -3.94 -0.36 19.83
N THR A 88 -2.87 0.43 19.77
CA THR A 88 -2.38 1.21 20.91
C THR A 88 -2.64 2.71 20.77
N ASN A 89 -2.81 3.20 19.55
CA ASN A 89 -2.96 4.62 19.23
C ASN A 89 -4.21 5.26 19.92
N ILE A 90 -3.98 6.38 20.60
CA ILE A 90 -4.99 7.06 21.42
C ILE A 90 -6.03 7.81 20.58
N LEU A 91 -5.66 8.29 19.38
CA LEU A 91 -6.60 8.99 18.49
C LEU A 91 -7.69 8.05 18.00
N TYR A 92 -7.34 6.84 17.54
CA TYR A 92 -8.33 5.82 17.16
C TYR A 92 -9.20 5.39 18.34
N LYS A 93 -8.61 5.16 19.53
CA LYS A 93 -9.37 4.87 20.76
C LYS A 93 -10.38 5.97 21.08
N LEU A 94 -9.99 7.24 20.91
CA LEU A 94 -10.87 8.38 21.10
C LEU A 94 -11.98 8.42 20.04
N ALA A 95 -11.64 8.18 18.77
CA ALA A 95 -12.60 8.12 17.67
C ALA A 95 -13.66 7.04 17.89
N PHE A 96 -13.27 5.83 18.31
CA PHE A 96 -14.20 4.76 18.67
C PHE A 96 -15.11 5.16 19.85
N ARG A 97 -14.53 5.72 20.93
CA ARG A 97 -15.29 6.19 22.09
C ARG A 97 -16.31 7.28 21.73
N ARG A 98 -15.98 8.11 20.74
CA ARG A 98 -16.85 9.18 20.22
C ARG A 98 -17.76 8.72 19.08
N LYS A 99 -17.74 7.43 18.72
CA LYS A 99 -18.51 6.85 17.61
C LYS A 99 -18.26 7.54 16.26
N LEU A 100 -17.08 8.11 16.08
CA LEU A 100 -16.63 8.65 14.78
C LEU A 100 -16.22 7.53 13.83
N LEU A 101 -15.74 6.42 14.38
CA LEU A 101 -15.38 5.21 13.67
C LEU A 101 -15.99 3.99 14.39
N PRO A 102 -16.32 2.91 13.67
CA PRO A 102 -16.69 1.65 14.28
C PRO A 102 -15.50 1.05 15.05
N ASP A 103 -15.73 0.55 16.27
CA ASP A 103 -14.69 -0.13 17.02
C ASP A 103 -14.53 -1.56 16.49
N VAL A 104 -13.48 -1.79 15.71
CA VAL A 104 -13.17 -3.08 15.08
C VAL A 104 -12.30 -4.00 15.94
N ARG A 105 -12.01 -3.59 17.18
CA ARG A 105 -11.13 -4.35 18.07
C ARG A 105 -11.88 -5.44 18.82
N ASP A 106 -11.18 -6.52 19.13
CA ASP A 106 -11.67 -7.51 20.09
C ASP A 106 -11.65 -6.97 21.54
N LYS A 107 -12.21 -7.74 22.48
CA LYS A 107 -12.25 -7.39 23.91
C LYS A 107 -10.86 -7.20 24.54
N LYS A 108 -9.79 -7.67 23.90
CA LYS A 108 -8.39 -7.54 24.35
C LYS A 108 -7.67 -6.36 23.65
N GLY A 109 -8.36 -5.64 22.76
CA GLY A 109 -7.85 -4.48 22.03
C GLY A 109 -7.05 -4.82 20.77
N TYR A 110 -7.19 -6.04 20.24
CA TYR A 110 -6.52 -6.46 19.00
C TYR A 110 -7.42 -6.27 17.79
N ILE A 111 -6.81 -5.90 16.67
CA ILE A 111 -7.42 -5.95 15.33
C ILE A 111 -6.95 -7.25 14.68
N THR A 112 -7.89 -7.96 14.05
CA THR A 112 -7.60 -9.13 13.22
C THR A 112 -7.65 -8.69 11.76
N THR A 113 -6.61 -9.00 11.00
CA THR A 113 -6.48 -8.66 9.57
C THR A 113 -5.73 -9.80 8.86
N GLU A 114 -5.37 -9.60 7.60
CA GLU A 114 -4.67 -10.58 6.79
C GLU A 114 -3.53 -9.98 5.97
N VAL A 115 -2.56 -10.83 5.68
CA VAL A 115 -1.55 -10.61 4.64
C VAL A 115 -1.61 -11.79 3.68
N ASN A 116 -1.26 -11.55 2.42
CA ASN A 116 -1.30 -12.58 1.40
C ASN A 116 -0.03 -12.55 0.55
N LEU A 117 0.28 -13.70 -0.04
CA LEU A 117 1.29 -13.85 -1.06
C LEU A 117 0.64 -14.43 -2.31
N ILE A 118 0.60 -13.62 -3.36
CA ILE A 118 0.10 -14.01 -4.67
C ILE A 118 1.30 -14.39 -5.52
N ARG A 119 1.33 -15.61 -6.05
CA ARG A 119 2.34 -16.06 -7.02
C ARG A 119 1.67 -16.32 -8.35
N ILE A 120 2.23 -15.72 -9.40
CA ILE A 120 1.85 -15.92 -10.80
C ILE A 120 3.14 -16.29 -11.53
N GLY A 121 3.45 -17.59 -11.56
CA GLY A 121 4.73 -18.07 -12.07
C GLY A 121 5.90 -17.43 -11.33
N GLY A 122 6.80 -16.78 -12.08
CA GLY A 122 7.94 -16.03 -11.52
C GLY A 122 7.59 -14.71 -10.80
N LEU A 123 6.37 -14.19 -10.93
CA LEU A 123 5.92 -12.94 -10.29
C LEU A 123 5.31 -13.21 -8.91
N TRP A 124 5.90 -12.65 -7.86
CA TRP A 124 5.39 -12.76 -6.49
C TRP A 124 4.99 -11.38 -5.96
N LEU A 125 3.79 -11.27 -5.39
CA LEU A 125 3.20 -10.03 -4.88
C LEU A 125 2.78 -10.23 -3.42
N ALA A 126 3.40 -9.47 -2.51
CA ALA A 126 2.99 -9.43 -1.11
C ALA A 126 1.88 -8.38 -0.93
N THR A 127 0.77 -8.74 -0.31
CA THR A 127 -0.33 -7.81 -0.01
C THR A 127 -0.31 -7.42 1.46
N VAL A 128 -0.46 -6.13 1.77
CA VAL A 128 -0.40 -5.61 3.15
C VAL A 128 -1.61 -4.72 3.48
N PRO A 129 -2.13 -4.78 4.72
CA PRO A 129 -3.40 -4.15 5.11
C PRO A 129 -3.23 -2.67 5.52
N GLY A 130 -2.53 -1.89 4.71
CA GLY A 130 -2.29 -0.46 4.97
C GLY A 130 -1.14 0.12 4.16
N GLU A 131 -0.65 1.28 4.60
CA GLU A 131 0.42 2.06 3.95
C GLU A 131 1.80 1.64 4.46
N LEU A 132 2.38 0.61 3.83
CA LEU A 132 3.72 0.16 4.15
C LEU A 132 4.78 1.16 3.64
N LEU A 133 5.71 1.53 4.53
CA LEU A 133 6.81 2.42 4.18
C LEU A 133 7.82 1.74 3.22
N PRO A 134 8.42 2.50 2.27
CA PRO A 134 9.35 1.98 1.26
C PRO A 134 10.45 1.05 1.79
N ARG A 135 11.06 1.36 2.94
CA ARG A 135 12.13 0.54 3.52
C ARG A 135 11.68 -0.88 3.83
N LEU A 136 10.48 -1.04 4.39
CA LEU A 136 9.91 -2.35 4.67
C LEU A 136 9.49 -3.05 3.37
N GLY A 137 8.95 -2.31 2.40
CA GLY A 137 8.63 -2.83 1.08
C GLY A 137 9.85 -3.40 0.35
N LEU A 138 11.01 -2.74 0.44
CA LEU A 138 12.28 -3.24 -0.10
C LEU A 138 12.73 -4.52 0.60
N HIS A 139 12.57 -4.63 1.92
CA HIS A 139 12.87 -5.88 2.64
C HIS A 139 11.98 -7.03 2.19
N LEU A 140 10.67 -6.81 2.01
CA LEU A 140 9.76 -7.85 1.50
C LEU A 140 10.15 -8.32 0.10
N LYS A 141 10.50 -7.38 -0.79
CA LYS A 141 11.02 -7.68 -2.13
C LYS A 141 12.29 -8.52 -2.07
N ALA A 142 13.24 -8.18 -1.19
CA ALA A 142 14.46 -8.93 -1.01
C ALA A 142 14.20 -10.36 -0.51
N TRP A 143 13.33 -10.55 0.49
CA TRP A 143 12.99 -11.90 0.96
C TRP A 143 12.29 -12.75 -0.10
N MET A 144 11.35 -12.18 -0.87
CA MET A 144 10.72 -12.90 -1.98
C MET A 144 11.74 -13.30 -3.05
N LYS A 145 12.71 -12.41 -3.34
CA LYS A 145 13.82 -12.71 -4.26
C LYS A 145 14.69 -13.86 -3.77
N GLU A 146 15.09 -13.83 -2.51
CA GLU A 146 15.86 -14.90 -1.86
C GLU A 146 15.11 -16.23 -1.86
N ALA A 147 13.77 -16.20 -1.73
CA ALA A 147 12.90 -17.37 -1.77
C ALA A 147 12.61 -17.90 -3.20
N GLY A 148 13.05 -17.21 -4.25
CA GLY A 148 12.98 -17.70 -5.63
C GLY A 148 12.14 -16.85 -6.61
N ALA A 149 11.58 -15.71 -6.18
CA ALA A 149 10.82 -14.84 -7.07
C ALA A 149 11.68 -14.18 -8.17
N GLN A 150 11.21 -14.23 -9.42
CA GLN A 150 11.86 -13.55 -10.55
C GLN A 150 11.46 -12.07 -10.64
N VAL A 151 10.25 -11.73 -10.23
CA VAL A 151 9.77 -10.35 -10.13
C VAL A 151 9.00 -10.23 -8.82
N THR A 152 9.18 -9.12 -8.12
CA THR A 152 8.59 -8.90 -6.79
C THR A 152 7.86 -7.58 -6.70
N GLY A 153 6.63 -7.61 -6.18
CA GLY A 153 5.82 -6.42 -5.92
C GLY A 153 5.24 -6.43 -4.52
N VAL A 154 4.80 -5.25 -4.07
CA VAL A 154 4.01 -5.09 -2.86
C VAL A 154 2.73 -4.36 -3.25
N ILE A 155 1.59 -4.83 -2.74
CA ILE A 155 0.29 -4.18 -2.87
C ILE A 155 -0.11 -3.70 -1.48
N GLY A 156 -0.09 -2.38 -1.27
CA GLY A 156 -0.62 -1.73 -0.07
C GLY A 156 -2.14 -1.60 -0.11
N LEU A 157 -2.74 -1.19 1.01
CA LEU A 157 -4.19 -0.99 1.16
C LEU A 157 -5.02 -2.23 0.76
N ALA A 158 -4.45 -3.43 0.91
CA ALA A 158 -5.07 -4.66 0.45
C ALA A 158 -5.90 -5.31 1.57
N ASN A 159 -7.17 -5.57 1.28
CA ASN A 159 -8.18 -6.19 2.16
C ASN A 159 -8.54 -5.41 3.43
N ASP A 160 -7.72 -4.45 3.87
CA ASP A 160 -7.95 -3.60 5.05
C ASP A 160 -7.17 -2.28 4.95
N GLU A 161 -7.55 -1.33 5.80
CA GLU A 161 -6.93 0.00 5.93
C GLU A 161 -6.52 0.30 7.38
N LEU A 162 -5.28 -0.08 7.73
CA LEU A 162 -4.73 0.10 9.09
C LEU A 162 -3.74 1.27 9.19
N GLY A 163 -3.79 2.16 8.19
CA GLY A 163 -2.92 3.33 8.08
C GLY A 163 -1.45 2.95 7.93
N TYR A 164 -0.54 3.79 8.45
CA TYR A 164 0.90 3.60 8.20
C TYR A 164 1.51 2.43 8.96
N ILE A 165 2.35 1.69 8.26
CA ILE A 165 3.15 0.57 8.79
C ILE A 165 4.63 0.95 8.63
N LEU A 166 5.22 1.40 9.74
CA LEU A 166 6.57 1.98 9.79
C LEU A 166 7.59 1.01 10.38
N PRO A 167 8.90 1.12 10.07
CA PRO A 167 9.94 0.41 10.81
C PRO A 167 9.81 0.65 12.32
N LEU A 168 10.03 -0.41 13.10
CA LEU A 168 9.81 -0.40 14.56
C LEU A 168 10.73 0.62 15.26
N GLU A 169 11.95 0.75 14.76
CA GLU A 169 12.97 1.67 15.24
C GLU A 169 12.63 3.15 14.98
N ASP A 170 11.82 3.43 13.95
CA ASP A 170 11.44 4.78 13.56
C ASP A 170 10.18 5.24 14.29
N PHE A 171 9.40 4.30 14.86
CA PHE A 171 8.12 4.60 15.49
C PHE A 171 8.26 5.45 16.76
N LYS A 172 7.95 6.75 16.65
CA LYS A 172 7.98 7.70 17.78
C LYS A 172 6.64 8.42 17.88
N TYR A 173 5.78 7.94 18.77
CA TYR A 173 4.48 8.57 18.97
C TYR A 173 4.65 9.98 19.58
N PRO A 174 4.06 11.04 18.99
CA PRO A 174 4.28 12.40 19.45
C PRO A 174 3.59 12.66 20.80
N TRP A 175 4.17 13.56 21.59
CA TRP A 175 3.59 13.98 22.87
C TRP A 175 2.21 14.62 22.71
N ASN A 176 2.03 15.45 21.68
CA ASN A 176 0.73 16.00 21.29
C ASN A 176 0.30 15.43 19.91
N PRO A 177 -0.53 14.38 19.87
CA PRO A 177 -0.95 13.76 18.62
C PRO A 177 -1.92 14.60 17.78
N PHE A 178 -2.48 15.70 18.33
CA PHE A 178 -3.29 16.65 17.55
C PHE A 178 -2.44 17.68 16.79
N LYS A 179 -1.13 17.72 17.06
CA LYS A 179 -0.15 18.55 16.35
C LYS A 179 1.11 17.71 16.09
N PRO A 180 1.03 16.69 15.20
CA PRO A 180 2.04 15.66 15.09
C PRO A 180 3.39 16.14 14.54
N GLY A 181 3.40 17.25 13.80
CA GLY A 181 4.63 17.73 13.15
C GLY A 181 5.20 16.67 12.22
N LYS A 182 6.43 16.23 12.48
CA LYS A 182 7.13 15.20 11.70
C LYS A 182 6.69 13.76 11.99
N HIS A 183 5.72 13.57 12.89
CA HIS A 183 5.25 12.25 13.33
C HIS A 183 3.81 11.96 12.87
N TYR A 184 3.46 12.43 11.66
CA TYR A 184 2.10 12.31 11.13
C TYR A 184 1.73 10.84 10.94
N GLU A 185 2.65 10.06 10.40
CA GLU A 185 2.51 8.66 10.08
C GLU A 185 2.26 7.83 11.36
N GLU A 186 2.99 8.09 12.46
CA GLU A 186 2.76 7.41 13.73
C GLU A 186 1.39 7.72 14.32
N THR A 187 0.87 8.94 14.11
CA THR A 187 -0.49 9.29 14.53
C THR A 187 -1.58 8.66 13.68
N ASN A 188 -1.25 8.24 12.46
CA ASN A 188 -2.12 7.52 11.54
C ASN A 188 -1.75 6.02 11.45
N SER A 189 -1.02 5.48 12.43
CA SER A 189 -0.76 4.06 12.55
C SER A 189 -1.59 3.46 13.70
N ILE A 190 -2.07 2.23 13.58
CA ILE A 190 -2.75 1.57 14.72
C ILE A 190 -1.81 1.33 15.92
N GLY A 191 -0.50 1.31 15.68
CA GLY A 191 0.53 1.18 16.70
C GLY A 191 1.69 0.30 16.23
N LYS A 192 2.85 0.42 16.92
CA LYS A 192 4.11 -0.25 16.57
C LYS A 192 4.06 -1.78 16.43
N ASP A 193 3.03 -2.43 16.98
CA ASP A 193 2.86 -3.89 16.91
C ASP A 193 2.45 -4.37 15.51
N ILE A 194 1.88 -3.50 14.65
CA ILE A 194 1.45 -3.92 13.30
C ILE A 194 2.62 -4.38 12.41
N THR A 195 3.74 -3.66 12.47
CA THR A 195 4.92 -3.93 11.63
C THR A 195 5.47 -5.35 11.79
N PRO A 196 5.85 -5.82 12.98
CA PRO A 196 6.35 -7.19 13.12
C PRO A 196 5.30 -8.22 12.67
N LYS A 197 4.00 -7.98 12.91
CA LYS A 197 2.94 -8.91 12.51
C LYS A 197 2.80 -9.04 11.00
N VAL A 198 2.88 -7.92 10.28
CA VAL A 198 2.88 -7.92 8.81
C VAL A 198 4.13 -8.59 8.26
N MET A 199 5.31 -8.21 8.76
CA MET A 199 6.58 -8.75 8.27
C MET A 199 6.74 -10.25 8.55
N GLU A 200 6.44 -10.70 9.78
CA GLU A 200 6.43 -12.13 10.15
C GLU A 200 5.35 -12.90 9.39
N GLY A 201 4.19 -12.28 9.17
CA GLY A 201 3.07 -12.86 8.43
C GLY A 201 3.46 -13.18 6.99
N ILE A 202 4.02 -12.21 6.27
CA ILE A 202 4.50 -12.42 4.89
C ILE A 202 5.67 -13.40 4.87
N LYS A 203 6.62 -13.29 5.79
CA LYS A 203 7.78 -14.21 5.83
C LYS A 203 7.37 -15.66 6.00
N ALA A 204 6.29 -15.93 6.73
CA ALA A 204 5.78 -17.28 6.93
C ALA A 204 4.97 -17.82 5.74
N LEU A 205 4.72 -17.02 4.70
CA LEU A 205 4.10 -17.44 3.44
C LEU A 205 5.12 -17.74 2.35
N LEU A 206 6.38 -17.35 2.53
CA LEU A 206 7.48 -17.63 1.60
C LEU A 206 7.87 -19.09 1.62
#